data_AF-A0A3D0HDJ1-F1
#
_entry.id   AF-A0A3D0HDJ1-F1
#
_cell.length_a   1.000
_cell.length_b   1.000
_cell.length_c   1.000
_cell.angle_alpha   90.00
_cell.angle_beta   90.00
_cell.angle_gamma   90.00
#
_symmetry.space_group_name_H-M   'P 1'
#
loop_
_entity.id
_entity.type
_entity.pdbx_description
1 polymer ?
#
loop_
_entity_poly.entity_id
_entity_poly.type
_entity_poly.pdbx_seq_one_letter_code
_entity_poly.pdbx_strand_id
1 'polypeptide(L)'
;MAAIPNHVEKVIFVAFVIAAVWYEFGPKSEPQADLVTQADVAALQAPGSQIPEAACALYRDALVAGNRLGAWHFADCIAQSMRGSASDRRALQYAVLSLALDTQVNGLSGRAKRDALHASPEEIARADAIDVIGVLRTQGVPDPAQIQN
;
A
#
# COMPACT_ATOMS: atom_id res chain seq x y z
N MET A 1 -24.31 -16.31 -46.31
CA MET A 1 -23.93 -16.31 -44.88
C MET A 1 -22.89 -17.41 -44.72
N ALA A 2 -21.61 -17.05 -44.53
CA ALA A 2 -20.53 -18.03 -44.46
C ALA A 2 -20.65 -18.81 -43.14
N ALA A 3 -20.76 -20.14 -43.23
CA ALA A 3 -20.76 -21.00 -42.06
C ALA A 3 -19.39 -20.91 -41.38
N ILE A 4 -19.35 -20.42 -40.15
CA ILE A 4 -18.13 -20.38 -39.34
C ILE A 4 -17.75 -21.84 -39.06
N PRO A 5 -16.57 -22.31 -39.46
CA PRO A 5 -16.18 -23.70 -39.21
C PRO A 5 -16.11 -23.94 -37.70
N ASN A 6 -16.67 -25.07 -37.25
CA ASN A 6 -16.79 -25.52 -35.84
C ASN A 6 -15.52 -25.38 -34.98
N HIS A 7 -14.35 -25.30 -35.60
CA HIS A 7 -13.07 -25.10 -34.94
C HIS A 7 -12.85 -23.64 -34.48
N VAL A 8 -13.36 -22.66 -35.23
CA VAL A 8 -13.20 -21.23 -34.92
C VAL A 8 -14.03 -20.86 -33.68
N GLU A 9 -15.25 -21.36 -33.55
CA GLU A 9 -16.08 -21.15 -32.35
C GLU A 9 -15.44 -21.74 -31.09
N LYS A 10 -14.88 -22.95 -31.20
CA LYS A 10 -14.16 -23.59 -30.08
C LYS A 10 -12.92 -22.80 -29.66
N VAL A 11 -12.17 -22.25 -30.62
CA VAL A 11 -10.99 -21.42 -30.33
C VAL A 11 -11.40 -20.12 -29.63
N ILE A 12 -12.48 -19.46 -30.09
CA ILE A 12 -13.00 -18.25 -29.45
C ILE A 12 -13.49 -18.55 -28.03
N PHE A 13 -14.23 -19.65 -27.84
CA PHE A 13 -14.71 -20.05 -26.52
C PHE A 13 -13.55 -20.33 -25.56
N VAL A 14 -12.53 -21.06 -25.99
CA VAL A 14 -11.34 -21.33 -25.18
C VAL A 14 -10.58 -20.04 -24.85
N ALA A 15 -10.42 -19.12 -25.80
CA ALA A 15 -9.80 -17.83 -25.55
C ALA A 15 -10.59 -16.99 -24.54
N PHE A 16 -11.92 -17.00 -24.62
CA PHE A 16 -12.78 -16.30 -23.66
C PHE A 16 -12.67 -16.89 -22.25
N VAL A 17 -12.64 -18.22 -22.11
CA VAL A 17 -12.45 -18.87 -20.81
C VAL A 17 -11.07 -18.53 -20.22
N ILE A 18 -10.00 -18.55 -21.02
CA ILE A 18 -8.67 -18.16 -20.55
C ILE A 18 -8.65 -16.69 -20.11
N ALA A 19 -9.25 -15.79 -20.88
CA ALA A 19 -9.35 -14.37 -20.53
C ALA A 19 -10.16 -14.15 -19.24
N ALA A 20 -11.28 -14.85 -19.07
CA ALA A 20 -12.10 -14.78 -17.86
C ALA A 20 -11.35 -15.30 -16.62
N VAL A 21 -10.61 -16.40 -16.77
CA VAL A 21 -9.75 -16.94 -15.69
C VAL A 21 -8.64 -15.95 -15.34
N TRP A 22 -7.99 -15.33 -16.33
CA TRP A 22 -7.00 -14.28 -16.08
C TRP A 22 -7.59 -13.01 -15.46
N TYR A 23 -8.82 -12.65 -15.80
CA TYR A 23 -9.48 -11.49 -15.21
C TYR A 23 -9.84 -11.73 -13.73
N GLU A 24 -10.31 -12.94 -13.41
CA GLU A 24 -10.72 -13.29 -12.03
C GLU A 24 -9.53 -13.62 -11.12
N PHE A 25 -8.53 -14.35 -11.65
CA PHE A 25 -7.41 -14.89 -10.88
C PHE A 25 -6.05 -14.29 -11.25
N GLY A 26 -6.00 -13.37 -12.20
CA GLY A 26 -4.79 -12.64 -12.53
C GLY A 26 -4.33 -11.78 -11.35
N PRO A 27 -3.03 -11.44 -11.31
CA PRO A 27 -2.50 -10.53 -10.32
C PRO A 27 -3.21 -9.18 -10.45
N LYS A 28 -4.02 -8.81 -9.46
CA LYS A 28 -4.62 -7.48 -9.39
C LYS A 28 -3.51 -6.48 -9.12
N SER A 29 -3.45 -5.43 -9.93
CA SER A 29 -2.56 -4.30 -9.69
C SER A 29 -2.85 -3.73 -8.30
N GLU A 30 -1.81 -3.46 -7.50
CA GLU A 30 -2.02 -2.74 -6.26
C GLU A 30 -2.59 -1.34 -6.57
N PRO A 31 -3.53 -0.84 -5.77
CA PRO A 31 -4.08 0.49 -5.96
C PRO A 31 -2.97 1.54 -5.89
N GLN A 32 -2.94 2.50 -6.81
CA GLN A 32 -1.98 3.63 -6.79
C GLN A 32 -0.49 3.22 -6.72
N ALA A 33 -0.10 2.16 -7.42
CA ALA A 33 1.30 1.73 -7.51
C ALA A 33 2.24 2.81 -8.12
N ASP A 34 1.69 3.72 -8.92
CA ASP A 34 2.38 4.88 -9.47
C ASP A 34 2.82 5.87 -8.38
N LEU A 35 2.01 6.07 -7.33
CA LEU A 35 2.38 6.93 -6.20
C LEU A 35 3.55 6.34 -5.41
N VAL A 36 3.53 5.02 -5.17
CA VAL A 36 4.63 4.32 -4.50
C VAL A 36 5.92 4.44 -5.32
N THR A 37 5.82 4.26 -6.64
CA THR A 37 6.98 4.43 -7.54
C THR A 37 7.53 5.85 -7.50
N GLN A 38 6.66 6.87 -7.52
CA GLN A 38 7.07 8.27 -7.40
C GLN A 38 7.73 8.55 -6.05
N ALA A 39 7.20 7.98 -4.97
CA ALA A 39 7.75 8.09 -3.63
C ALA A 39 9.14 7.47 -3.53
N ASP A 40 9.34 6.28 -4.10
CA ASP A 40 10.63 5.58 -4.13
C ASP A 40 11.68 6.40 -4.90
N VAL A 41 11.30 6.97 -6.05
CA VAL A 41 12.19 7.86 -6.82
C VAL A 41 12.57 9.09 -6.00
N ALA A 42 11.59 9.73 -5.34
CA ALA A 42 11.85 10.88 -4.49
C ALA A 42 12.76 10.53 -3.29
N ALA A 43 12.58 9.34 -2.69
CA ALA A 43 13.42 8.86 -1.60
C ALA A 43 14.87 8.59 -2.05
N LEU A 44 15.06 8.03 -3.25
CA LEU A 44 16.40 7.79 -3.83
C LEU A 44 17.14 9.08 -4.20
N GLN A 45 16.41 10.14 -4.56
CA GLN A 45 16.99 11.42 -4.93
C GLN A 45 17.36 12.30 -3.74
N ALA A 46 16.91 11.96 -2.53
CA ALA A 46 17.18 12.73 -1.33
C ALA A 46 18.63 12.50 -0.82
N PRO A 47 19.40 13.57 -0.56
CA PRO A 47 20.72 13.43 0.05
C PRO A 47 20.59 13.07 1.53
N GLY A 48 20.85 11.81 1.89
CA GLY A 48 20.86 11.34 3.29
C GLY A 48 20.29 9.94 3.45
N SER A 49 20.18 9.47 4.71
CA SER A 49 19.54 8.19 5.06
C SER A 49 18.08 8.35 5.50
N GLN A 50 17.55 9.58 5.51
CA GLN A 50 16.17 9.87 5.88
C GLN A 50 15.27 9.94 4.65
N ILE A 51 14.07 9.36 4.77
CA ILE A 51 13.03 9.45 3.75
C ILE A 51 12.48 10.89 3.74
N PRO A 52 12.45 11.58 2.59
CA PRO A 52 11.97 12.95 2.52
C PRO A 52 10.47 13.03 2.82
N GLU A 53 10.02 14.13 3.43
CA GLU A 53 8.60 14.34 3.79
C GLU A 53 7.67 14.21 2.58
N ALA A 54 8.12 14.61 1.38
CA ALA A 54 7.38 14.43 0.13
C ALA A 54 7.14 12.96 -0.24
N ALA A 55 8.13 12.08 -0.06
CA ALA A 55 7.95 10.64 -0.28
C ALA A 55 7.01 10.04 0.78
N CYS A 56 7.12 10.49 2.03
CA CYS A 56 6.22 10.07 3.10
C CYS A 56 4.76 10.46 2.85
N ALA A 57 4.49 11.62 2.25
CA ALA A 57 3.15 12.01 1.84
C ALA A 57 2.60 11.10 0.73
N LEU A 58 3.43 10.73 -0.26
CA LEU A 58 3.02 9.82 -1.33
C LEU A 58 2.74 8.39 -0.82
N TYR A 59 3.57 7.87 0.10
CA TYR A 59 3.29 6.59 0.74
C TYR A 59 2.02 6.61 1.59
N ARG A 60 1.74 7.73 2.28
CA ARG A 60 0.48 7.93 3.00
C ARG A 60 -0.72 7.85 2.06
N ASP A 61 -0.65 8.55 0.93
CA ASP A 61 -1.78 8.62 -0.01
C ASP A 61 -2.04 7.24 -0.64
N ALA A 62 -0.97 6.52 -1.00
CA ALA A 62 -1.05 5.14 -1.44
C ALA A 62 -1.67 4.22 -0.36
N LEU A 63 -1.26 4.35 0.91
CA LEU A 63 -1.86 3.65 2.05
C LEU A 63 -3.36 3.94 2.17
N VAL A 64 -3.78 5.20 2.06
CA VAL A 64 -5.21 5.59 2.14
C VAL A 64 -6.03 4.95 1.01
N ALA A 65 -5.42 4.75 -0.16
CA ALA A 65 -6.00 4.02 -1.29
C ALA A 65 -5.99 2.49 -1.12
N GLY A 66 -5.43 1.97 -0.02
CA GLY A 66 -5.35 0.55 0.28
C GLY A 66 -4.11 -0.15 -0.28
N ASN A 67 -3.07 0.59 -0.68
CA ASN A 67 -1.81 0.02 -1.15
C ASN A 67 -1.00 -0.50 0.03
N ARG A 68 -0.68 -1.80 0.01
CA ARG A 68 0.02 -2.45 1.13
C ARG A 68 1.52 -2.14 1.12
N LEU A 69 2.11 -1.94 -0.05
CA LEU A 69 3.49 -1.46 -0.18
C LEU A 69 3.62 -0.01 0.32
N GLY A 70 2.65 0.84 0.00
CA GLY A 70 2.51 2.18 0.57
C GLY A 70 2.45 2.14 2.10
N ALA A 71 1.65 1.22 2.67
CA ALA A 71 1.61 0.99 4.12
C ALA A 71 2.99 0.63 4.71
N TRP A 72 3.70 -0.28 4.06
CA TRP A 72 5.01 -0.75 4.51
C TRP A 72 6.04 0.39 4.57
N HIS A 73 6.12 1.22 3.52
CA HIS A 73 7.05 2.35 3.46
C HIS A 73 6.60 3.51 4.35
N PHE A 74 5.29 3.75 4.49
CA PHE A 74 4.79 4.77 5.40
C PHE A 74 5.13 4.44 6.86
N ALA A 75 5.18 3.15 7.24
CA ALA A 75 5.67 2.75 8.56
C ALA A 75 7.13 3.18 8.81
N ASP A 76 8.00 3.15 7.80
CA ASP A 76 9.38 3.65 7.94
C ASP A 76 9.42 5.16 8.12
N CYS A 77 8.57 5.89 7.42
CA CYS A 77 8.41 7.33 7.63
C CYS A 77 8.01 7.66 9.07
N ILE A 78 7.11 6.86 9.66
CA ILE A 78 6.73 7.04 11.08
C ILE A 78 7.92 6.72 11.98
N ALA A 79 8.68 5.67 11.71
CA ALA A 79 9.86 5.31 12.50
C ALA A 79 10.91 6.42 12.55
N GLN A 80 11.10 7.12 11.43
CA GLN A 80 12.07 8.19 11.27
C GLN A 80 11.55 9.56 11.75
N SER A 81 10.25 9.69 12.02
CA SER A 81 9.64 10.95 12.46
C SER A 81 10.12 11.37 13.85
N MET A 82 10.38 12.67 14.02
CA MET A 82 10.67 13.27 15.33
C MET A 82 9.42 13.77 16.07
N ARG A 83 8.22 13.59 15.49
CA ARG A 83 6.95 14.02 16.11
C ARG A 83 6.43 12.94 17.08
N GLY A 84 5.82 13.38 18.18
CA GLY A 84 5.22 12.50 19.20
C GLY A 84 6.22 11.75 20.09
N SER A 85 5.72 10.96 21.04
CA SER A 85 6.58 10.11 21.87
C SER A 85 7.04 8.87 21.12
N ALA A 86 8.14 8.24 21.56
CA ALA A 86 8.62 6.99 20.96
C ALA A 86 7.61 5.84 21.11
N SER A 87 6.75 5.88 22.12
CA SER A 87 5.71 4.88 22.34
C SER A 87 4.51 5.10 21.41
N ASP A 88 4.14 6.36 21.15
CA ASP A 88 3.08 6.69 20.18
C ASP A 88 3.50 6.30 18.76
N ARG A 89 4.76 6.57 18.38
CA ARG A 89 5.29 6.17 17.07
C ARG A 89 5.30 4.66 16.90
N ARG A 90 5.62 3.90 17.95
CA ARG A 90 5.58 2.43 17.91
C ARG A 90 4.16 1.89 17.77
N ALA A 91 3.21 2.43 18.54
CA ALA A 91 1.80 2.06 18.40
C ALA A 91 1.28 2.35 16.98
N LEU A 92 1.60 3.53 16.42
CA LEU A 92 1.18 3.90 15.07
C LEU A 92 1.87 3.03 13.99
N GLN A 93 3.17 2.74 14.13
CA GLN A 93 3.87 1.80 13.24
C GLN A 93 3.23 0.41 13.27
N TYR A 94 2.87 -0.07 14.46
CA TYR A 94 2.21 -1.36 14.61
C TYR A 94 0.86 -1.38 13.88
N ALA A 95 0.05 -0.32 14.06
CA ALA A 95 -1.24 -0.18 13.40
C ALA A 95 -1.08 -0.15 11.87
N VAL A 96 -0.15 0.66 11.33
CA VAL A 96 0.10 0.76 9.89
C VAL A 96 0.65 -0.55 9.31
N LEU A 97 1.58 -1.22 9.98
CA LEU A 97 2.13 -2.49 9.48
C LEU A 97 1.12 -3.63 9.52
N SER A 98 0.07 -3.54 10.36
CA SER A 98 -1.04 -4.49 10.31
C SER A 98 -1.81 -4.41 8.98
N LEU A 99 -1.81 -3.24 8.33
CA LEU A 99 -2.41 -3.03 7.01
C LEU A 99 -1.49 -3.47 5.86
N ALA A 100 -0.17 -3.42 6.06
CA ALA A 100 0.81 -3.94 5.11
C ALA A 100 0.74 -5.47 4.96
N LEU A 101 0.20 -6.19 5.96
CA LEU A 101 0.04 -7.65 5.95
C LEU A 101 1.34 -8.37 5.51
N ASP A 102 1.27 -9.27 4.54
CA ASP A 102 2.40 -10.09 4.07
C ASP A 102 3.15 -9.44 2.89
N THR A 103 3.02 -8.13 2.68
CA THR A 103 3.82 -7.40 1.67
C THR A 103 5.31 -7.61 1.92
N GLN A 104 6.05 -7.94 0.87
CA GLN A 104 7.47 -8.27 0.96
C GLN A 104 8.33 -7.18 0.34
N VAL A 105 9.33 -6.71 1.08
CA VAL A 105 10.38 -5.81 0.60
C VAL A 105 11.72 -6.42 0.98
N ASN A 106 12.59 -6.65 0.00
CA ASN A 106 13.91 -7.27 0.21
C ASN A 106 13.87 -8.58 1.03
N GLY A 107 12.83 -9.40 0.83
CA GLY A 107 12.64 -10.67 1.52
C GLY A 107 12.08 -10.56 2.95
N LEU A 108 11.77 -9.36 3.44
CA LEU A 108 11.13 -9.15 4.75
C LEU A 108 9.64 -8.83 4.56
N SER A 109 8.76 -9.57 5.25
CA SER A 109 7.32 -9.32 5.21
C SER A 109 6.90 -8.19 6.16
N GLY A 110 5.81 -7.48 5.85
CA GLY A 110 5.21 -6.47 6.72
C GLY A 110 4.84 -7.03 8.10
N ARG A 111 4.31 -8.26 8.13
CA ARG A 111 4.05 -9.02 9.36
C ARG A 111 5.33 -9.24 10.17
N ALA A 112 6.40 -9.74 9.56
CA ALA A 112 7.66 -9.97 10.27
C ALA A 112 8.25 -8.65 10.82
N LYS A 113 8.15 -7.56 10.04
CA LYS A 113 8.57 -6.23 10.48
C LYS A 113 7.75 -5.71 11.66
N ARG A 114 6.44 -5.91 11.64
CA ARG A 114 5.54 -5.58 12.76
C ARG A 114 5.92 -6.36 14.02
N ASP A 115 6.12 -7.67 13.88
CA ASP A 115 6.41 -8.54 15.01
C ASP A 115 7.79 -8.21 15.62
N ALA A 116 8.74 -7.76 14.80
CA ALA A 116 10.05 -7.26 15.23
C ALA A 116 10.01 -5.91 15.99
N LEU A 117 8.88 -5.19 15.99
CA LEU A 117 8.74 -3.96 16.80
C LEU A 117 8.74 -4.23 18.30
N HIS A 118 8.44 -5.47 18.72
CA HIS A 118 8.28 -5.86 20.12
C HIS A 118 7.38 -4.89 20.90
N ALA A 119 6.26 -4.47 20.30
CA ALA A 119 5.32 -3.53 20.89
C ALA A 119 4.75 -4.09 22.20
N SER A 120 4.64 -3.23 23.22
CA SER A 120 4.07 -3.63 24.51
C SER A 120 2.57 -3.93 24.37
N PRO A 121 1.96 -4.68 25.31
CA PRO A 121 0.51 -4.91 25.28
C PRO A 121 -0.30 -3.60 25.27
N GLU A 122 0.18 -2.56 25.94
CA GLU A 122 -0.44 -1.24 25.93
C GLU A 122 -0.31 -0.55 24.57
N GLU A 123 0.84 -0.68 23.91
CA GLU A 123 1.05 -0.14 22.55
C GLU A 123 0.18 -0.85 21.53
N ILE A 124 0.01 -2.16 21.65
CA ILE A 124 -0.87 -2.97 20.79
C ILE A 124 -2.33 -2.57 21.03
N ALA A 125 -2.78 -2.47 22.28
CA ALA A 125 -4.14 -2.04 22.59
C ALA A 125 -4.45 -0.63 22.06
N ARG A 126 -3.46 0.28 22.10
CA ARG A 126 -3.59 1.59 21.45
C ARG A 126 -3.60 1.49 19.94
N ALA A 127 -2.74 0.67 19.35
CA ALA A 127 -2.68 0.46 17.90
C ALA A 127 -4.02 -0.05 17.35
N ASP A 128 -4.64 -1.02 18.03
CA ASP A 128 -5.93 -1.61 17.66
C ASP A 128 -7.09 -0.61 17.76
N ALA A 129 -6.95 0.41 18.60
CA ALA A 129 -7.93 1.49 18.74
C ALA A 129 -7.78 2.59 17.67
N ILE A 130 -6.71 2.59 16.87
CA ILE A 130 -6.45 3.60 15.84
C ILE A 130 -7.12 3.18 14.52
N ASP A 131 -8.12 3.95 14.09
CA ASP A 131 -8.58 3.91 12.69
C ASP A 131 -7.58 4.67 11.81
N VAL A 132 -6.52 3.97 11.40
CA VAL A 132 -5.42 4.56 10.60
C VAL A 132 -5.96 5.24 9.34
N ILE A 133 -6.83 4.57 8.59
CA ILE A 133 -7.32 5.09 7.31
C ILE A 133 -8.25 6.28 7.54
N GLY A 134 -9.16 6.20 8.51
CA GLY A 134 -10.03 7.32 8.87
C GLY A 134 -9.25 8.56 9.30
N VAL A 135 -8.24 8.39 10.15
CA VAL A 135 -7.37 9.50 10.60
C VAL A 135 -6.62 10.10 9.42
N LEU A 136 -6.01 9.29 8.55
CA LEU A 136 -5.23 9.80 7.42
C LEU A 136 -6.09 10.53 6.38
N ARG A 137 -7.33 10.09 6.14
CA ARG A 137 -8.27 10.79 5.24
C ARG A 137 -8.63 12.18 5.74
N THR A 138 -8.87 12.32 7.04
CA THR A 138 -9.23 13.62 7.64
C THR A 138 -8.06 14.60 7.71
N GLN A 139 -6.81 14.10 7.68
CA GLN A 139 -5.61 14.91 7.75
C GLN A 139 -4.95 15.20 6.38
N GLY A 140 -5.57 14.78 5.29
CA GLY A 140 -5.18 15.21 3.94
C GLY A 140 -5.22 14.10 2.91
N VAL A 141 -6.39 13.93 2.28
CA VAL A 141 -6.47 13.58 0.86
C VAL A 141 -7.31 14.67 0.19
N PRO A 142 -6.72 15.56 -0.62
CA PRO A 142 -7.52 16.39 -1.49
C PRO A 142 -8.29 15.48 -2.46
N ASP A 143 -9.59 15.70 -2.55
CA ASP A 143 -10.48 14.98 -3.46
C ASP A 143 -9.97 15.11 -4.91
N PRO A 144 -9.66 14.00 -5.62
CA PRO A 144 -9.25 14.07 -7.02
C PRO A 144 -10.32 14.68 -7.94
N ALA A 145 -11.57 14.84 -7.47
CA ALA A 145 -12.60 15.58 -8.19
C ALA A 145 -12.36 17.10 -8.25
N GLN A 146 -11.33 17.63 -7.60
CA GLN A 146 -10.97 19.06 -7.65
C GLN A 146 -9.89 19.39 -8.71
N ILE A 147 -9.42 18.41 -9.50
CA ILE A 147 -8.42 18.60 -10.58
C ILE A 147 -9.09 18.52 -11.96
N GLN A 148 -10.19 19.24 -12.16
CA GLN A 148 -10.67 19.61 -13.50
C GLN A 148 -11.28 21.01 -13.44
N ASN A 149 -10.44 22.02 -13.64
CA ASN A 149 -10.81 23.33 -14.15
C ASN A 149 -9.61 23.93 -14.89
#